data_AF-A0A073KHP8-F1
#
_entry.id   AF-A0A073KHP8-F1
#
_cell.length_a   1.000
_cell.length_b   1.000
_cell.length_c   1.000
_cell.angle_alpha   90.00
_cell.angle_beta   90.00
_cell.angle_gamma   90.00
#
_symmetry.space_group_name_H-M   'P 1'
#
loop_
_entity.id
_entity.type
_entity.pdbx_description
1 polymer ?
#
loop_
_entity_poly.entity_id
_entity_poly.type
_entity_poly.pdbx_seq_one_letter_code
_entity_poly.pdbx_strand_id
1 'polypeptide(L)'
;MSGVYSGTTNQSLSTCTKGVVGRGKAYNKSAWLPEELMQAVSIAQTVIKPRERHDFWIESATKLLAGSILYLDQRHKNLYYLDVKKVSEFIQKIYDSEAYLVEVLDSLERDYPSYPIFHELGLSSKETREAIIITLLWILDKHQRENLEEQKEYFWFQK
;
A
#
# COMPACT_ATOMS: atom_id res chain seq x y z
N MET A 1 -58.94 16.70 -9.30
CA MET A 1 -58.47 15.30 -9.41
C MET A 1 -56.97 15.28 -9.19
N SER A 2 -56.48 14.35 -8.34
CA SER A 2 -55.09 13.95 -8.01
C SER A 2 -54.10 15.06 -7.60
N GLY A 3 -53.40 15.04 -6.48
CA GLY A 3 -52.71 13.92 -5.80
C GLY A 3 -51.19 14.21 -5.87
N VAL A 4 -50.52 14.56 -4.76
CA VAL A 4 -49.70 13.67 -3.88
C VAL A 4 -48.20 13.58 -4.30
N TYR A 5 -47.35 14.08 -3.39
CA TYR A 5 -45.97 13.72 -3.00
C TYR A 5 -44.72 13.91 -3.91
N SER A 6 -43.82 14.76 -3.39
CA SER A 6 -42.39 14.57 -3.00
C SER A 6 -41.46 13.64 -3.79
N GLY A 7 -40.21 14.10 -4.04
CA GLY A 7 -39.05 13.21 -4.19
C GLY A 7 -37.93 13.65 -5.15
N THR A 8 -36.89 14.27 -4.57
CA THR A 8 -35.44 14.02 -4.77
C THR A 8 -34.82 13.71 -6.15
N THR A 9 -33.72 14.47 -6.38
CA THR A 9 -32.37 14.07 -6.84
C THR A 9 -32.07 13.74 -8.31
N ASN A 10 -31.02 14.45 -8.74
CA ASN A 10 -29.84 14.02 -9.49
C ASN A 10 -29.80 14.10 -11.02
N GLN A 11 -28.61 14.56 -11.44
CA GLN A 11 -27.93 14.37 -12.73
C GLN A 11 -28.45 15.18 -13.91
N SER A 12 -27.62 16.13 -14.36
CA SER A 12 -27.12 16.11 -15.74
C SER A 12 -25.95 17.05 -15.94
N LEU A 13 -25.01 16.55 -16.75
CA LEU A 13 -23.70 17.01 -17.12
C LEU A 13 -23.57 18.42 -17.70
N SER A 14 -22.32 18.89 -17.59
CA SER A 14 -21.52 19.58 -18.61
C SER A 14 -21.78 21.05 -18.86
N THR A 15 -20.74 21.85 -18.63
CA THR A 15 -20.27 22.81 -19.63
C THR A 15 -18.75 22.88 -19.56
N CYS A 16 -18.10 22.33 -20.59
CA CYS A 16 -16.67 22.52 -20.85
C CYS A 16 -16.44 23.94 -21.34
N THR A 17 -15.73 24.76 -20.57
CA THR A 17 -15.18 26.03 -21.05
C THR A 17 -13.71 25.88 -21.37
N LYS A 18 -13.38 26.11 -22.65
CA LYS A 18 -12.04 26.21 -23.24
C LYS A 18 -11.11 27.11 -22.40
N GLY A 19 -9.89 26.65 -22.18
CA GLY A 19 -8.77 27.49 -21.76
C GLY A 19 -7.47 26.93 -22.34
N VAL A 20 -6.74 27.75 -23.09
CA VAL A 20 -5.39 27.42 -23.59
C VAL A 20 -4.40 28.40 -22.95
N VAL A 21 -3.31 27.81 -22.43
CA VAL A 21 -2.00 28.35 -22.05
C VAL A 21 -1.86 29.10 -20.72
N GLY A 22 -1.09 28.48 -19.82
CA GLY A 22 -0.43 29.11 -18.68
C GLY A 22 0.48 28.10 -17.98
N ARG A 23 1.80 28.31 -18.06
CA ARG A 23 2.84 27.45 -17.46
C ARG A 23 2.68 27.38 -15.93
N GLY A 24 2.79 26.15 -15.42
CA GLY A 24 2.77 25.80 -14.01
C GLY A 24 1.97 24.52 -13.86
N LYS A 25 2.65 23.36 -13.78
CA LYS A 25 1.98 22.12 -13.36
C LYS A 25 1.51 22.32 -11.92
N ALA A 26 0.30 22.84 -11.76
CA ALA A 26 -0.44 22.72 -10.53
C ALA A 26 -0.90 21.26 -10.47
N TYR A 27 -0.11 20.44 -9.78
CA TYR A 27 -0.50 19.08 -9.44
C TYR A 27 -1.67 19.19 -8.46
N ASN A 28 -2.89 18.96 -8.94
CA ASN A 28 -4.06 18.80 -8.09
C ASN A 28 -3.82 17.57 -7.21
N LYS A 29 -3.54 17.78 -5.92
CA LYS A 29 -3.35 16.74 -4.89
C LYS A 29 -4.54 15.79 -4.70
N SER A 30 -5.69 16.06 -5.34
CA SER A 30 -6.91 15.25 -5.29
C SER A 30 -7.03 14.23 -6.43
N ALA A 31 -6.14 14.26 -7.42
CA ALA A 31 -5.89 13.12 -8.27
C ALA A 31 -4.86 12.28 -7.53
N TRP A 32 -5.34 11.31 -6.74
CA TRP A 32 -4.54 10.20 -6.22
C TRP A 32 -3.48 9.82 -7.26
N LEU A 33 -2.25 9.51 -6.88
CA LEU A 33 -1.23 9.00 -7.81
C LEU A 33 -1.45 7.48 -7.96
N PRO A 34 -2.35 6.99 -8.86
CA PRO A 34 -2.49 5.56 -9.09
C PRO A 34 -1.14 4.95 -9.45
N GLU A 35 -0.26 5.72 -10.08
CA GLU A 35 1.06 5.28 -10.51
C GLU A 35 1.97 4.84 -9.34
N GLU A 36 2.07 5.60 -8.25
CA GLU A 36 2.95 5.24 -7.12
C GLU A 36 2.40 4.04 -6.35
N LEU A 37 1.09 4.03 -6.09
CA LEU A 37 0.45 2.89 -5.42
C LEU A 37 0.49 1.64 -6.31
N MET A 38 0.20 1.76 -7.60
CA MET A 38 0.31 0.64 -8.54
C MET A 38 1.74 0.11 -8.63
N GLN A 39 2.75 0.98 -8.61
CA GLN A 39 4.15 0.57 -8.59
C GLN A 39 4.51 -0.13 -7.28
N ALA A 40 4.11 0.41 -6.13
CA ALA A 40 4.33 -0.25 -4.83
C ALA A 40 3.65 -1.61 -4.76
N VAL A 41 2.42 -1.73 -5.28
CA VAL A 41 1.71 -3.02 -5.40
C VAL A 41 2.44 -3.96 -6.35
N SER A 42 2.92 -3.48 -7.49
CA SER A 42 3.68 -4.29 -8.46
C SER A 42 4.97 -4.83 -7.83
N ILE A 43 5.70 -4.00 -7.07
CA ILE A 43 6.88 -4.41 -6.31
C ILE A 43 6.49 -5.43 -5.24
N ALA A 44 5.43 -5.18 -4.47
CA ALA A 44 4.95 -6.13 -3.46
C ALA A 44 4.60 -7.49 -4.07
N GLN A 45 4.01 -7.52 -5.27
CA GLN A 45 3.69 -8.75 -6.01
C GLN A 45 4.93 -9.49 -6.54
N THR A 46 6.08 -8.82 -6.70
CA THR A 46 7.34 -9.53 -7.02
C THR A 46 7.83 -10.38 -5.85
N VAL A 47 7.54 -9.95 -4.61
CA VAL A 47 7.88 -10.66 -3.37
C VAL A 47 6.80 -11.69 -3.03
N ILE A 48 5.54 -11.28 -3.16
CA ILE A 48 4.38 -12.09 -2.79
C ILE A 48 3.76 -12.61 -4.09
N LYS A 49 4.10 -13.85 -4.46
CA LYS A 49 3.52 -14.49 -5.65
C LYS A 49 2.00 -14.63 -5.46
N PRO A 50 1.17 -14.00 -6.30
CA PRO A 50 -0.28 -14.19 -6.23
C PRO A 50 -0.60 -15.66 -6.50
N ARG A 51 -1.46 -16.25 -5.65
CA ARG A 51 -2.00 -17.60 -5.87
C ARG A 51 -3.21 -17.52 -6.81
N GLU A 52 -3.45 -18.60 -7.56
CA GLU A 52 -4.60 -18.70 -8.48
C GLU A 52 -5.96 -18.58 -7.76
N ARG A 53 -6.00 -18.84 -6.45
CA ARG A 53 -7.18 -18.66 -5.60
C ARG A 53 -7.02 -17.41 -4.74
N HIS A 54 -8.09 -16.62 -4.65
CA HIS A 54 -8.17 -15.48 -3.72
C HIS A 54 -7.92 -15.96 -2.29
N ASP A 55 -6.79 -15.55 -1.72
CA ASP A 55 -6.42 -15.77 -0.34
C ASP A 55 -6.36 -14.41 0.34
N PHE A 56 -7.37 -14.17 1.20
CA PHE A 56 -7.55 -12.91 1.90
C PHE A 56 -6.29 -12.47 2.65
N TRP A 57 -5.56 -13.42 3.25
CA TRP A 57 -4.35 -13.13 4.01
C TRP A 57 -3.21 -12.68 3.09
N ILE A 58 -3.08 -13.30 1.92
CA ILE A 58 -2.07 -12.94 0.91
C ILE A 58 -2.38 -11.56 0.33
N GLU A 59 -3.64 -11.28 0.00
CA GLU A 59 -4.05 -9.98 -0.52
C GLU A 59 -3.81 -8.87 0.51
N SER A 60 -4.22 -9.09 1.76
CA SER A 60 -4.04 -8.13 2.85
C SER A 60 -2.56 -7.89 3.15
N ALA A 61 -1.74 -8.95 3.18
CA ALA A 61 -0.29 -8.83 3.33
C ALA A 61 0.34 -8.06 2.15
N THR A 62 -0.15 -8.26 0.92
CA THR A 62 0.32 -7.52 -0.27
C THR A 62 0.00 -6.04 -0.17
N LYS A 63 -1.22 -5.69 0.25
CA LYS A 63 -1.61 -4.29 0.50
C LYS A 63 -0.75 -3.68 1.59
N LEU A 64 -0.55 -4.39 2.71
CA LEU A 64 0.28 -3.91 3.81
C LEU A 64 1.74 -3.69 3.39
N LEU A 65 2.30 -4.59 2.56
CA LEU A 65 3.64 -4.43 2.00
C LEU A 65 3.74 -3.18 1.12
N ALA A 66 2.78 -2.98 0.22
CA ALA A 66 2.73 -1.80 -0.64
C ALA A 66 2.62 -0.50 0.20
N GLY A 67 1.76 -0.48 1.22
CA GLY A 67 1.65 0.66 2.14
C GLY A 67 2.94 0.94 2.91
N SER A 68 3.67 -0.11 3.29
CA SER A 68 4.97 0.01 3.97
C SER A 68 6.06 0.55 3.07
N ILE A 69 6.09 0.10 1.81
CA ILE A 69 7.01 0.64 0.78
C ILE A 69 6.78 2.14 0.63
N LEU A 70 5.53 2.55 0.45
CA LEU A 70 5.16 3.96 0.29
C LEU A 70 5.53 4.80 1.53
N TYR A 71 5.20 4.31 2.73
CA TYR A 71 5.54 5.01 3.97
C TYR A 71 7.04 5.24 4.14
N LEU A 72 7.85 4.21 3.90
CA LEU A 72 9.30 4.30 4.01
C LEU A 72 9.90 5.14 2.89
N ASP A 73 9.35 5.08 1.67
CA ASP A 73 9.80 5.92 0.56
C ASP A 73 9.59 7.41 0.85
N GLN A 74 8.42 7.79 1.40
CA GLN A 74 8.16 9.17 1.82
C GLN A 74 9.21 9.71 2.79
N ARG A 75 9.64 8.87 3.74
CA ARG A 75 10.63 9.21 4.77
C ARG A 75 12.05 9.31 4.23
N HIS A 76 12.38 8.53 3.19
CA HIS A 76 13.76 8.37 2.72
C HIS A 76 14.05 8.99 1.34
N LYS A 77 13.02 9.45 0.61
CA LYS A 77 13.12 10.11 -0.72
C LYS A 77 13.97 9.30 -1.71
N ASN A 78 13.92 7.97 -1.65
CA ASN A 78 14.72 7.11 -2.51
C ASN A 78 13.84 6.04 -3.13
N LEU A 79 13.20 6.50 -4.21
CA LEU A 79 12.24 5.81 -5.03
C LEU A 79 12.82 4.47 -5.55
N TYR A 80 12.25 3.38 -5.06
CA TYR A 80 12.21 2.05 -5.70
C TYR A 80 13.27 0.99 -5.37
N TYR A 81 13.96 1.05 -4.21
CA TYR A 81 14.61 -0.16 -3.68
C TYR A 81 13.83 -0.71 -2.48
N LEU A 82 13.24 -1.90 -2.64
CA LEU A 82 12.66 -2.64 -1.52
C LEU A 82 13.80 -3.15 -0.63
N ASP A 83 14.07 -2.42 0.45
CA ASP A 83 14.92 -2.90 1.53
C ASP A 83 14.10 -3.82 2.43
N VAL A 84 14.07 -5.11 2.08
CA VAL A 84 13.26 -6.14 2.76
C VAL A 84 13.56 -6.15 4.26
N LYS A 85 14.82 -5.91 4.67
CA LYS A 85 15.20 -5.87 6.07
C LYS A 85 14.54 -4.69 6.80
N LYS A 86 14.61 -3.48 6.24
CA LYS A 86 13.95 -2.31 6.84
C LYS A 86 12.44 -2.46 6.89
N VAL A 87 11.83 -3.06 5.86
CA VAL A 87 10.39 -3.34 5.87
C VAL A 87 10.04 -4.33 6.97
N SER A 88 10.79 -5.43 7.12
CA SER A 88 10.57 -6.40 8.20
C SER A 88 10.70 -5.74 9.58
N GLU A 89 11.72 -4.92 9.81
CA GLU A 89 11.90 -4.19 11.07
C GLU A 89 10.75 -3.21 11.34
N PHE A 90 10.27 -2.52 10.31
CA PHE A 90 9.13 -1.62 10.41
C PHE A 90 7.83 -2.36 10.77
N ILE A 91 7.54 -3.46 10.07
CA ILE A 91 6.35 -4.29 10.33
C ILE A 91 6.42 -4.94 11.72
N GLN A 92 7.61 -5.40 12.15
CA GLN A 92 7.80 -5.96 13.48
C GLN A 92 7.47 -4.93 14.58
N LYS A 93 7.84 -3.66 14.41
CA LYS A 93 7.46 -2.61 15.36
C LYS A 93 5.95 -2.40 15.45
N ILE A 94 5.24 -2.51 14.32
CA ILE A 94 3.76 -2.46 14.31
C ILE A 94 3.17 -3.66 15.05
N TYR A 95 3.76 -4.85 14.88
CA TYR A 95 3.34 -6.05 15.60
C TYR A 95 3.55 -5.91 17.11
N ASP A 96 4.72 -5.43 17.52
CA ASP A 96 5.11 -5.34 18.93
C ASP A 96 4.36 -4.23 19.68
N SER A 97 3.86 -3.21 18.97
CA SER A 97 3.25 -2.03 19.57
C SER A 97 2.09 -1.47 18.75
N GLU A 98 0.86 -1.60 19.27
CA GLU A 98 -0.31 -0.93 18.70
C GLU A 98 -0.15 0.60 18.74
N ALA A 99 0.53 1.14 19.75
CA ALA A 99 0.81 2.58 19.84
C ALA A 99 1.69 3.05 18.66
N TYR A 100 2.60 2.21 18.17
CA TYR A 100 3.42 2.55 17.01
C TYR A 100 2.60 2.64 15.72
N LEU A 101 1.55 1.82 15.57
CA LEU A 101 0.61 1.96 14.45
C LEU A 101 -0.11 3.31 14.49
N VAL A 102 -0.49 3.79 15.68
CA VAL A 102 -1.08 5.12 15.87
C VAL A 102 -0.09 6.21 15.48
N GLU A 103 1.17 6.13 15.91
CA GLU A 103 2.22 7.07 15.51
C GLU A 103 2.45 7.10 13.99
N VAL A 104 2.39 5.95 13.32
CA VAL A 104 2.46 5.85 11.87
C VAL A 104 1.32 6.64 11.23
N LEU A 105 0.09 6.42 11.69
CA LEU A 105 -1.11 7.10 11.20
C LEU A 105 -1.06 8.61 11.42
N ASP A 106 -0.67 9.05 12.61
CA ASP A 106 -0.57 10.47 12.96
C ASP A 106 0.51 11.19 12.16
N SER A 107 1.53 10.46 11.68
CA SER A 107 2.59 11.02 10.84
C SER A 107 2.25 11.13 9.35
N LEU A 108 1.12 10.56 8.92
CA LEU A 108 0.69 10.51 7.53
C LEU A 108 -0.35 11.58 7.21
N GLU A 109 -0.19 12.27 6.08
CA GLU A 109 -1.27 13.09 5.52
C GLU A 109 -2.42 12.16 5.10
N ARG A 110 -3.67 12.54 5.39
CA ARG A 110 -4.85 11.70 5.07
C ARG A 110 -5.00 11.39 3.58
N ASP A 111 -4.50 12.29 2.73
CA ASP A 111 -4.54 12.16 1.28
C ASP A 111 -3.35 11.33 0.75
N TYR A 112 -2.41 10.92 1.61
CA TYR A 112 -1.25 10.14 1.22
C TYR A 112 -1.63 8.67 0.95
N PRO A 113 -1.13 8.03 -0.13
CA PRO A 113 -1.59 6.71 -0.56
C PRO A 113 -1.44 5.58 0.48
N SER A 114 -0.50 5.69 1.42
CA SER A 114 -0.34 4.66 2.47
C SER A 114 -1.29 4.84 3.65
N TYR A 115 -1.85 6.03 3.86
CA TYR A 115 -2.79 6.30 4.96
C TYR A 115 -3.98 5.34 5.00
N PRO A 116 -4.77 5.15 3.90
CA PRO A 116 -5.93 4.26 3.94
C PRO A 116 -5.57 2.81 4.29
N ILE A 117 -4.39 2.34 3.90
CA ILE A 117 -3.92 0.97 4.17
C ILE A 117 -3.68 0.77 5.67
N PHE A 118 -2.93 1.69 6.30
CA PHE A 118 -2.69 1.60 7.75
C PHE A 118 -3.95 1.90 8.56
N HIS A 119 -4.84 2.74 8.03
CA HIS A 119 -6.10 3.07 8.68
C HIS A 119 -7.02 1.85 8.70
N GLU A 120 -7.15 1.14 7.57
CA GLU A 120 -7.88 -0.13 7.50
C GLU A 120 -7.27 -1.18 8.44
N LEU A 121 -5.95 -1.29 8.50
CA LEU A 121 -5.26 -2.17 9.45
C LEU A 121 -5.60 -1.82 10.92
N GLY A 122 -5.63 -0.53 11.25
CA GLY A 122 -6.00 -0.04 12.58
C GLY A 122 -7.46 -0.30 12.96
N LEU A 123 -8.37 -0.33 11.98
CA LEU A 123 -9.79 -0.65 12.19
C LEU A 123 -10.07 -2.15 12.32
N SER A 124 -9.17 -3.00 11.87
CA SER A 124 -9.34 -4.46 11.95
C SER A 124 -9.27 -4.97 13.40
N SER A 125 -9.91 -6.13 13.65
CA SER A 125 -9.79 -6.80 14.96
C SER A 125 -8.33 -7.10 15.27
N LYS A 126 -7.97 -7.18 16.55
CA LYS A 126 -6.60 -7.50 16.97
C LYS A 126 -6.10 -8.80 16.32
N GLU A 127 -6.91 -9.85 16.35
CA GLU A 127 -6.58 -11.15 15.77
C GLU A 127 -6.36 -11.07 14.25
N THR A 128 -7.20 -10.29 13.56
CA THR A 128 -7.10 -10.10 12.11
C THR A 128 -5.84 -9.32 11.76
N ARG A 129 -5.58 -8.22 12.48
CA ARG A 129 -4.36 -7.41 12.33
C ARG A 129 -3.11 -8.26 12.54
N GLU A 130 -3.05 -9.02 13.62
CA GLU A 130 -1.93 -9.91 13.93
C GLU A 130 -1.74 -10.96 12.84
N ALA A 131 -2.82 -11.60 12.37
CA ALA A 131 -2.74 -12.61 11.30
C ALA A 131 -2.21 -12.02 9.99
N ILE A 132 -2.63 -10.81 9.60
CA ILE A 132 -2.10 -10.11 8.43
C ILE A 132 -0.61 -9.81 8.59
N ILE A 133 -0.20 -9.27 9.74
CA ILE A 133 1.20 -8.91 10.01
C ILE A 133 2.10 -10.15 10.04
N ILE A 134 1.68 -11.22 10.74
CA ILE A 134 2.42 -12.49 10.80
C ILE A 134 2.56 -13.09 9.40
N THR A 135 1.49 -13.06 8.59
CA THR A 135 1.54 -13.53 7.20
C THR A 135 2.58 -12.75 6.40
N LEU A 136 2.60 -11.42 6.51
CA LEU A 136 3.57 -10.59 5.81
C LEU A 136 5.01 -10.90 6.28
N LEU A 137 5.26 -10.97 7.59
CA LEU A 137 6.58 -11.29 8.14
C LEU A 137 7.09 -12.64 7.65
N TRP A 138 6.22 -13.67 7.62
CA TRP A 138 6.56 -14.98 7.10
C TRP A 138 6.95 -14.94 5.63
N ILE A 139 6.25 -14.17 4.79
CA ILE A 139 6.58 -14.04 3.37
C ILE A 139 7.93 -13.32 3.19
N LEU A 140 8.18 -12.24 3.93
CA LEU A 140 9.44 -11.51 3.85
C LEU A 140 10.64 -12.38 4.27
N ASP A 141 10.51 -13.14 5.36
CA ASP A 141 11.53 -14.10 5.82
C ASP A 141 11.78 -15.20 4.79
N LYS A 142 10.71 -15.75 4.19
CA LYS A 142 10.82 -16.73 3.11
C LYS A 142 11.57 -16.15 1.90
N HIS A 143 11.19 -14.95 1.45
CA HIS A 143 11.82 -14.29 0.32
C HIS A 143 13.32 -14.00 0.56
N GLN A 144 13.70 -13.59 1.78
CA GLN A 144 15.10 -13.40 2.14
C GLN A 144 15.91 -14.69 2.05
N ARG A 145 15.36 -15.82 2.50
CA ARG A 145 16.03 -17.14 2.43
C ARG A 145 16.23 -17.59 0.98
N GLU A 146 15.18 -17.50 0.16
CA GLU A 146 15.24 -17.89 -1.27
C GLU A 146 16.30 -17.08 -2.02
N ASN A 147 16.34 -15.75 -1.83
CA ASN A 147 17.36 -14.89 -2.44
C ASN A 147 18.80 -15.24 -1.99
N LEU A 148 19.00 -15.65 -0.73
CA LEU A 148 20.31 -16.07 -0.21
C LEU A 148 20.75 -17.42 -0.78
N GLU A 149 19.82 -18.33 -1.05
CA GLU A 149 20.09 -19.62 -1.66
C GLU A 149 20.46 -19.48 -3.15
N GLU A 150 19.70 -18.68 -3.91
CA GLU A 150 20.01 -18.38 -5.32
C GLU A 150 21.41 -17.75 -5.46
N GLN A 151 21.77 -16.78 -4.61
CA GLN A 151 23.10 -16.18 -4.66
C GLN A 151 24.24 -17.17 -4.39
N LYS A 152 24.03 -18.15 -3.49
CA LYS A 152 25.00 -19.22 -3.25
C LYS A 152 25.14 -20.11 -4.47
N GLU A 153 24.02 -20.49 -5.09
CA GLU A 153 23.98 -21.33 -6.28
C GLU A 153 24.72 -20.68 -7.47
N TYR A 154 24.47 -19.40 -7.75
CA TYR A 154 25.20 -18.63 -8.77
C TYR A 154 26.71 -18.58 -8.53
N PHE A 155 27.14 -18.49 -7.27
CA PHE A 155 28.56 -18.45 -6.90
C PHE A 155 29.28 -19.78 -7.20
N TRP A 156 28.56 -20.92 -7.13
CA TRP A 156 29.13 -22.24 -7.42
C TRP A 156 29.28 -22.55 -8.91
N PHE A 157 28.53 -21.88 -9.78
CA PHE A 157 28.60 -22.06 -11.24
C PHE A 157 29.62 -21.14 -11.96
N GLN A 158 30.27 -20.24 -11.23
CA GLN A 158 31.28 -19.30 -11.76
C GLN A 158 32.73 -19.82 -11.64
N LYS A 159 32.93 -21.11 -11.39
CA LYS A 159 34.24 -21.73 -11.14
C LYS A 159 34.55 -22.84 -12.14
#